data_AF-R7SDV2-F1
#
_entry.id   AF-R7SDV2-F1
#
_cell.length_a   1.000
_cell.length_b   1.000
_cell.length_c   1.000
_cell.angle_alpha   90.00
_cell.angle_beta   90.00
_cell.angle_gamma   90.00
#
_symmetry.space_group_name_H-M   'P 1'
#
loop_
_entity.id
_entity.type
_entity.pdbx_description
1 polymer ?
#
loop_
_entity_poly.entity_id
_entity_poly.type
_entity_poly.pdbx_seq_one_letter_code
_entity_poly.pdbx_strand_id
1 'polypeptide(L)'
;MPRAALYKTLLYLTNSQTVRHVQPGPLIGNSTKRMNNGTRVYMRDYYNNAASRAGAPVTFRLSLQTNAATDAILLTDYAFFYQHALLNGRRIIPISSSRRQTANSAIVKVIVTEGAAPLYGEVLAIFSHEQQGVPPELHHRLFAEFRWMKESEFLPVEGDPWHQLMPRAALYKTLLYLTNSQTVRHVQPGPLIGNSTKRMNNGTRVYMRDYYNNAASRAGAPVTFRLSLQTNAATDAILLTDYAFFYQHALLNGRRIIPISSSRRQTANSAIVKVIVTEGAAPLYGEVLAIFSHEQQGVPPELHHRLFAEFRWMKESEFLPVEGDPWHQFHELDVNCFELNIYHPDTSTLPYVLPFDCIRCQVARGVVETTDPPLWITTSLERHPSL
;
A
#
# COMPACT_ATOMS: atom_id res chain seq x y z
N MET A 1 28.92 0.54 -13.65
CA MET A 1 27.73 0.02 -12.95
C MET A 1 26.64 -0.27 -13.96
N PRO A 2 26.16 -1.51 -14.11
CA PRO A 2 25.12 -1.82 -15.09
C PRO A 2 23.75 -1.33 -14.59
N ARG A 3 22.99 -0.70 -15.48
CA ARG A 3 21.63 -0.21 -15.26
C ARG A 3 20.73 -1.34 -14.72
N ALA A 4 20.05 -1.11 -13.60
CA ALA A 4 19.04 -2.01 -13.08
C ALA A 4 17.86 -2.10 -14.05
N ALA A 5 17.85 -3.13 -14.89
CA ALA A 5 16.68 -3.48 -15.68
C ALA A 5 15.60 -4.04 -14.74
N LEU A 6 14.40 -3.49 -14.80
CA LEU A 6 13.19 -4.08 -14.22
C LEU A 6 12.93 -5.42 -14.91
N TYR A 7 13.45 -6.51 -14.34
CA TYR A 7 13.16 -7.86 -14.83
C TYR A 7 11.75 -8.27 -14.42
N LYS A 8 10.81 -8.22 -15.38
CA LYS A 8 9.51 -8.88 -15.25
C LYS A 8 9.68 -10.35 -15.59
N THR A 9 9.71 -11.21 -14.58
CA THR A 9 9.74 -12.67 -14.78
C THR A 9 8.34 -13.25 -14.51
N LEU A 10 7.84 -14.05 -15.44
CA LEU A 10 6.59 -14.81 -15.32
C LEU A 10 6.92 -16.22 -14.83
N LEU A 11 6.13 -16.77 -13.91
CA LEU A 11 6.32 -18.12 -13.38
C LEU A 11 5.06 -18.96 -13.56
N TYR A 12 5.29 -20.24 -13.86
CA TYR A 12 4.26 -21.26 -13.94
C TYR A 12 4.24 -22.07 -12.64
N LEU A 13 3.05 -22.37 -12.13
CA LEU A 13 2.89 -23.18 -10.92
C LEU A 13 2.97 -24.67 -11.33
N THR A 14 4.03 -25.37 -10.92
CA THR A 14 4.21 -26.80 -11.20
C THR A 14 3.75 -27.70 -10.07
N ASN A 15 3.33 -28.91 -10.45
CA ASN A 15 3.25 -30.08 -9.58
C ASN A 15 4.63 -30.74 -9.50
N SER A 16 5.40 -30.45 -8.45
CA SER A 16 6.53 -31.30 -8.03
C SER A 16 6.12 -32.03 -6.75
N GLN A 17 5.86 -33.34 -6.88
CA GLN A 17 5.69 -34.41 -5.87
C GLN A 17 4.79 -34.19 -4.63
N THR A 18 4.31 -32.98 -4.37
CA THR A 18 3.15 -32.67 -3.53
C THR A 18 2.13 -32.03 -4.46
N VAL A 19 0.98 -32.67 -4.66
CA VAL A 19 -0.05 -32.18 -5.59
C VAL A 19 -0.49 -30.80 -5.11
N ARG A 20 -0.06 -29.75 -5.82
CA ARG A 20 -0.50 -28.39 -5.58
C ARG A 20 -1.75 -28.18 -6.40
N HIS A 21 -2.89 -28.15 -5.73
CA HIS A 21 -4.16 -27.87 -6.39
C HIS A 21 -4.24 -26.38 -6.70
N VAL A 22 -4.00 -26.03 -7.97
CA VAL A 22 -4.19 -24.67 -8.50
C VAL A 22 -5.50 -24.63 -9.25
N GLN A 23 -6.39 -23.69 -8.91
CA GLN A 23 -7.66 -23.50 -9.59
C GLN A 23 -7.86 -22.03 -9.97
N PRO A 24 -8.32 -21.73 -11.19
CA PRO A 24 -8.68 -20.37 -11.57
C PRO A 24 -9.90 -19.91 -10.78
N GLY A 25 -9.89 -18.65 -10.36
CA GLY A 25 -11.10 -17.98 -9.86
C GLY A 25 -12.00 -17.50 -11.00
N PRO A 26 -12.97 -16.63 -10.70
CA PRO A 26 -13.82 -16.00 -11.72
C PRO A 26 -13.01 -15.11 -12.67
N LEU A 27 -13.44 -15.03 -13.94
CA LEU A 27 -12.86 -14.15 -14.94
C LEU A 27 -13.07 -12.66 -14.60
N ILE A 28 -12.13 -11.82 -15.02
CA ILE A 28 -12.25 -10.36 -14.99
C ILE A 28 -12.96 -9.91 -16.28
N GLY A 29 -14.28 -10.09 -16.33
CA GLY A 29 -15.12 -9.81 -17.49
C GLY A 29 -15.33 -11.06 -18.37
N ASN A 30 -16.10 -10.89 -19.45
CA ASN A 30 -16.53 -12.00 -20.31
C ASN A 30 -15.66 -12.16 -21.58
N SER A 31 -14.61 -11.35 -21.73
CA SER A 31 -13.75 -11.35 -22.91
C SER A 31 -12.28 -11.47 -22.53
N THR A 32 -11.47 -11.94 -23.47
CA THR A 32 -10.02 -11.86 -23.34
C THR A 32 -9.57 -10.40 -23.29
N LYS A 33 -8.40 -10.16 -22.66
CA LYS A 33 -7.77 -8.84 -22.58
C LYS A 33 -6.37 -8.91 -23.14
N ARG A 34 -5.92 -7.80 -23.72
CA ARG A 34 -4.58 -7.71 -24.28
C ARG A 34 -3.53 -7.81 -23.17
N MET A 35 -2.56 -8.70 -23.34
CA MET A 35 -1.39 -8.82 -22.47
C MET A 35 -0.46 -7.63 -22.63
N ASN A 36 0.28 -7.27 -21.57
CA ASN A 36 1.31 -6.25 -21.69
C ASN A 36 2.53 -6.74 -22.50
N ASN A 37 3.36 -5.82 -22.99
CA ASN A 37 4.49 -6.15 -23.87
C ASN A 37 5.46 -7.18 -23.28
N GLY A 38 5.79 -7.06 -21.99
CA GLY A 38 6.68 -8.01 -21.32
C GLY A 38 6.08 -9.41 -21.25
N THR A 39 4.80 -9.50 -20.88
CA THR A 39 4.07 -10.77 -20.85
C THR A 39 4.02 -11.44 -22.23
N ARG A 40 3.77 -10.68 -23.30
CA ARG A 40 3.76 -11.22 -24.68
C ARG A 40 5.12 -11.80 -25.08
N VAL A 41 6.20 -11.08 -24.81
CA VAL A 41 7.57 -11.55 -25.09
C VAL A 41 7.85 -12.86 -24.35
N TYR A 42 7.51 -12.91 -23.05
CA TYR A 42 7.67 -14.13 -22.28
C TYR A 42 6.85 -15.30 -22.86
N MET A 43 5.57 -15.08 -23.19
CA MET A 43 4.70 -16.14 -23.71
C MET A 43 5.22 -16.71 -25.04
N ARG A 44 5.76 -15.86 -25.93
CA ARG A 44 6.45 -16.31 -27.14
C ARG A 44 7.61 -17.25 -26.80
N ASP A 45 8.48 -16.83 -25.89
CA ASP A 45 9.67 -17.62 -25.53
C ASP A 45 9.28 -18.92 -24.83
N TYR A 46 8.25 -18.88 -23.99
CA TYR A 46 7.67 -20.03 -23.34
C TYR A 46 7.19 -21.09 -24.35
N TYR A 47 6.39 -20.69 -25.35
CA TYR A 47 5.88 -21.64 -26.35
C TYR A 47 6.96 -22.15 -27.29
N ASN A 48 7.92 -21.31 -27.69
CA ASN A 48 9.07 -21.75 -28.49
C ASN A 48 9.90 -22.81 -27.74
N ASN A 49 10.16 -22.58 -26.46
CA ASN A 49 10.87 -23.55 -25.62
C ASN A 49 10.05 -24.83 -25.39
N ALA A 50 8.72 -24.73 -25.31
CA ALA A 50 7.84 -25.89 -25.19
C ALA A 50 7.80 -26.71 -26.48
N ALA A 51 7.63 -26.06 -27.63
CA ALA A 51 7.63 -26.70 -28.95
C ALA A 51 8.97 -27.38 -29.25
N SER A 52 10.09 -26.70 -28.97
CA SER A 52 11.44 -27.26 -29.12
C SER A 52 11.64 -28.52 -28.27
N ARG A 53 11.20 -28.52 -27.01
CA ARG A 53 11.27 -29.72 -26.13
C ARG A 53 10.38 -30.85 -26.60
N ALA A 54 9.26 -30.55 -27.24
CA ALA A 54 8.37 -31.54 -27.84
C ALA A 54 8.84 -32.04 -29.21
N GLY A 55 9.95 -31.50 -29.75
CA GLY A 55 10.41 -31.80 -31.12
C GLY A 55 9.46 -31.28 -32.21
N ALA A 56 8.56 -30.35 -31.88
CA ALA A 56 7.62 -29.80 -32.83
C ALA A 56 8.29 -28.73 -33.70
N PRO A 57 8.16 -28.78 -35.04
CA PRO A 57 8.77 -27.82 -35.96
C PRO A 57 7.93 -26.53 -36.04
N VAL A 58 7.57 -25.95 -34.89
CA VAL A 58 6.69 -24.78 -34.80
C VAL A 58 7.44 -23.65 -34.12
N THR A 59 7.41 -22.46 -34.75
CA THR A 59 7.94 -21.23 -34.16
C THR A 59 6.83 -20.20 -33.97
N PHE A 60 6.72 -19.69 -32.75
CA PHE A 60 5.81 -18.61 -32.37
C PHE A 60 6.49 -17.25 -32.48
N ARG A 61 5.77 -16.27 -33.02
CA ARG A 61 6.24 -14.88 -33.19
C ARG A 61 5.21 -13.87 -32.70
N LEU A 62 5.66 -12.65 -32.40
CA LEU A 62 4.76 -11.56 -32.02
C LEU A 62 4.12 -10.95 -33.26
N SER A 63 2.85 -10.54 -33.14
CA SER A 63 2.03 -9.94 -34.21
C SER A 63 2.65 -8.75 -34.95
N LEU A 64 3.64 -8.07 -34.36
CA LEU A 64 4.28 -6.87 -34.92
C LEU A 64 5.65 -7.11 -35.56
N GLN A 65 6.13 -8.36 -35.65
CA GLN A 65 7.43 -8.66 -36.27
C GLN A 65 7.30 -8.77 -37.80
N THR A 66 7.83 -7.78 -38.54
CA THR A 66 7.66 -7.62 -40.00
C THR A 66 8.50 -8.59 -40.86
N ASN A 67 9.51 -9.26 -40.31
CA ASN A 67 10.41 -10.16 -41.06
C ASN A 67 10.11 -11.63 -40.76
N ALA A 68 8.84 -12.02 -40.80
CA ALA A 68 8.42 -13.37 -40.45
C ALA A 68 8.75 -14.41 -41.53
N ALA A 69 9.32 -15.55 -41.14
CA ALA A 69 9.35 -16.73 -41.99
C ALA A 69 7.89 -17.18 -42.24
N THR A 70 7.61 -17.66 -43.44
CA THR A 70 6.25 -17.90 -43.96
C THR A 70 5.45 -18.95 -43.16
N ASP A 71 6.11 -19.71 -42.29
CA ASP A 71 5.61 -20.85 -41.52
C ASP A 71 5.44 -20.57 -40.02
N ALA A 72 5.73 -19.35 -39.54
CA ALA A 72 5.62 -19.02 -38.12
C ALA A 72 4.15 -18.79 -37.68
N ILE A 73 3.79 -19.32 -36.52
CA ILE A 73 2.47 -19.08 -35.90
C ILE A 73 2.51 -17.74 -35.15
N LEU A 74 1.50 -16.90 -35.40
CA LEU A 74 1.34 -15.65 -34.65
C LEU A 74 0.83 -15.96 -33.24
N LEU A 75 1.55 -15.46 -32.23
CA LEU A 75 1.12 -15.48 -30.84
C LEU A 75 -0.12 -14.58 -30.70
N THR A 76 -1.18 -15.08 -30.09
CA THR A 76 -2.30 -14.23 -29.71
C THR A 76 -1.85 -13.21 -28.68
N ASP A 77 -2.27 -11.96 -28.88
CA ASP A 77 -1.96 -10.86 -27.98
C ASP A 77 -2.85 -10.88 -26.72
N TYR A 78 -3.83 -11.78 -26.64
CA TYR A 78 -4.94 -11.75 -25.69
C TYR A 78 -4.96 -12.97 -24.77
N ALA A 79 -5.32 -12.76 -23.51
CA ALA A 79 -5.40 -13.78 -22.47
C ALA A 79 -6.70 -13.65 -21.64
N PHE A 80 -7.10 -14.72 -20.96
CA PHE A 80 -8.19 -14.72 -20.00
C PHE A 80 -7.64 -14.37 -18.61
N PHE A 81 -8.06 -13.24 -18.05
CA PHE A 81 -7.58 -12.78 -16.74
C PHE A 81 -8.56 -13.17 -15.63
N TYR A 82 -8.04 -13.52 -14.45
CA TYR A 82 -8.83 -13.99 -13.32
C TYR A 82 -8.75 -13.04 -12.12
N GLN A 83 -9.86 -12.90 -11.39
CA GLN A 83 -9.96 -12.09 -10.18
C GLN A 83 -9.12 -12.65 -9.03
N HIS A 84 -8.86 -13.96 -9.03
CA HIS A 84 -7.99 -14.65 -8.09
C HIS A 84 -7.63 -16.04 -8.63
N ALA A 85 -6.71 -16.72 -7.96
CA ALA A 85 -6.55 -18.17 -8.04
C ALA A 85 -6.67 -18.78 -6.65
N LEU A 86 -7.01 -20.06 -6.59
CA LEU A 86 -6.86 -20.86 -5.39
C LEU A 86 -5.58 -21.68 -5.52
N LEU A 87 -4.70 -21.59 -4.53
CA LEU A 87 -3.52 -22.43 -4.37
C LEU A 87 -3.69 -23.23 -3.08
N ASN A 88 -3.94 -24.53 -3.19
CA ASN A 88 -4.25 -25.41 -2.05
C ASN A 88 -5.40 -24.85 -1.20
N GLY A 89 -6.47 -24.39 -1.86
CA GLY A 89 -7.64 -23.78 -1.22
C GLY A 89 -7.42 -22.33 -0.74
N ARG A 90 -6.18 -21.82 -0.72
CA ARG A 90 -5.90 -20.43 -0.32
C ARG A 90 -6.05 -19.48 -1.50
N ARG A 91 -6.75 -18.37 -1.28
CA ARG A 91 -7.01 -17.37 -2.32
C ARG A 91 -5.82 -16.42 -2.51
N ILE A 92 -5.28 -16.39 -3.72
CA ILE A 92 -4.28 -15.42 -4.18
C ILE A 92 -5.00 -14.37 -5.02
N ILE A 93 -4.96 -13.11 -4.59
CA ILE A 93 -5.66 -12.00 -5.26
C ILE A 93 -4.62 -11.07 -5.90
N PRO A 94 -4.57 -10.95 -7.24
CA PRO A 94 -3.68 -10.00 -7.91
C PRO A 94 -4.00 -8.56 -7.52
N ILE A 95 -3.00 -7.70 -7.31
CA ILE A 95 -3.30 -6.31 -6.93
C ILE A 95 -3.99 -5.53 -8.07
N SER A 96 -3.78 -5.90 -9.34
CA SER A 96 -4.53 -5.31 -10.46
C SER A 96 -6.05 -5.53 -10.37
N SER A 97 -6.48 -6.63 -9.74
CA SER A 97 -7.88 -6.99 -9.56
C SER A 97 -8.45 -6.53 -8.22
N SER A 98 -7.56 -6.22 -7.26
CA SER A 98 -7.98 -5.86 -5.93
C SER A 98 -8.42 -4.40 -5.88
N ARG A 99 -9.73 -4.18 -5.72
CA ARG A 99 -10.24 -2.88 -5.24
C ARG A 99 -9.74 -2.55 -3.82
N ARG A 100 -9.10 -3.51 -3.14
CA ARG A 100 -8.58 -3.42 -1.77
C ARG A 100 -7.05 -3.46 -1.72
N GLN A 101 -6.47 -2.50 -1.04
CA GLN A 101 -5.03 -2.46 -0.77
C GLN A 101 -4.62 -3.40 0.38
N THR A 102 -5.20 -4.60 0.44
CA THR A 102 -4.70 -5.64 1.36
C THR A 102 -3.59 -6.40 0.66
N ALA A 103 -2.35 -5.95 0.84
CA ALA A 103 -1.14 -6.60 0.31
C ALA A 103 -1.01 -8.07 0.75
N ASN A 104 -1.68 -8.46 1.83
CA ASN A 104 -1.53 -9.76 2.48
C ASN A 104 -1.87 -10.97 1.59
N SER A 105 -2.72 -10.83 0.57
CA SER A 105 -3.09 -11.94 -0.34
C SER A 105 -2.40 -11.90 -1.69
N ALA A 106 -1.50 -10.93 -1.92
CA ALA A 106 -0.81 -10.73 -3.18
C ALA A 106 0.68 -11.11 -3.12
N ILE A 107 1.28 -11.17 -1.93
CA ILE A 107 2.69 -11.55 -1.79
C ILE A 107 2.77 -13.07 -1.71
N VAL A 108 3.60 -13.66 -2.57
CA VAL A 108 3.79 -15.12 -2.60
C VAL A 108 5.28 -15.48 -2.62
N LYS A 109 5.57 -16.65 -2.06
CA LYS A 109 6.85 -17.34 -2.18
C LYS A 109 6.80 -18.25 -3.41
N VAL A 110 7.75 -18.07 -4.32
CA VAL A 110 7.82 -18.80 -5.60
C VAL A 110 9.11 -19.60 -5.65
N ILE A 111 8.99 -20.89 -5.97
CA ILE A 111 10.12 -21.78 -6.19
C ILE A 111 10.17 -22.04 -7.69
N VAL A 112 11.21 -21.52 -8.36
CA VAL A 112 11.34 -21.58 -9.83
C VAL A 112 11.77 -22.98 -10.28
N THR A 113 12.77 -23.51 -9.60
CA THR A 113 13.36 -24.81 -9.85
C THR A 113 13.54 -25.50 -8.51
N GLU A 114 13.35 -26.81 -8.46
CA GLU A 114 13.64 -27.58 -7.26
C GLU A 114 15.11 -27.37 -6.84
N GLY A 115 15.32 -27.06 -5.56
CA GLY A 115 16.65 -26.71 -5.02
C GLY A 115 17.10 -25.26 -5.24
N ALA A 116 16.40 -24.44 -6.04
CA ALA A 116 16.71 -23.02 -6.15
C ALA A 116 16.22 -22.24 -4.92
N ALA A 117 16.93 -21.16 -4.59
CA ALA A 117 16.48 -20.22 -3.56
C ALA A 117 15.09 -19.68 -3.92
N PRO A 118 14.17 -19.60 -2.94
CA PRO A 118 12.84 -19.09 -3.20
C PRO A 118 12.90 -17.60 -3.56
N LEU A 119 12.06 -17.20 -4.50
CA LEU A 119 11.83 -15.80 -4.82
C LEU A 119 10.56 -15.32 -4.14
N TYR A 120 10.51 -14.05 -3.75
CA TYR A 120 9.32 -13.42 -3.19
C TYR A 120 8.84 -12.33 -4.15
N GLY A 121 7.53 -12.27 -4.38
CA GLY A 121 6.98 -11.31 -5.32
C GLY A 121 5.52 -10.98 -5.06
N GLU A 122 5.15 -9.79 -5.47
CA GLU A 122 3.77 -9.31 -5.51
C GLU A 122 3.10 -9.80 -6.80
N VAL A 123 1.95 -10.48 -6.69
CA VAL A 123 1.16 -10.94 -7.84
C VAL A 123 0.42 -9.76 -8.45
N LEU A 124 0.85 -9.36 -9.65
CA LEU A 124 0.26 -8.27 -10.41
C LEU A 124 -0.99 -8.73 -11.15
N ALA A 125 -0.94 -9.86 -11.83
CA ALA A 125 -2.05 -10.42 -12.60
C ALA A 125 -2.02 -11.95 -12.56
N ILE A 126 -3.19 -12.59 -12.70
CA ILE A 126 -3.33 -14.03 -12.92
C ILE A 126 -4.12 -14.21 -14.21
N PHE A 127 -3.64 -15.05 -15.11
CA PHE A 127 -4.27 -15.28 -16.40
C PHE A 127 -4.00 -16.69 -16.95
N SER A 128 -4.81 -17.11 -17.92
CA SER A 128 -4.54 -18.25 -18.79
C SER A 128 -4.43 -17.75 -20.22
N HIS A 129 -3.67 -18.48 -21.02
CA HIS A 129 -3.40 -18.13 -22.40
C HIS A 129 -3.49 -19.40 -23.26
N GLU A 130 -4.35 -19.33 -24.27
CA GLU A 130 -4.56 -20.40 -25.22
C GLU A 130 -3.95 -19.99 -26.55
N GLN A 131 -3.24 -20.92 -27.19
CA GLN A 131 -2.50 -20.63 -28.41
C GLN A 131 -2.66 -21.77 -29.41
N GLN A 132 -3.18 -21.45 -30.60
CA GLN A 132 -3.30 -22.44 -31.66
C GLN A 132 -1.94 -23.03 -32.04
N GLY A 133 -1.91 -24.34 -32.32
CA GLY A 133 -0.68 -25.07 -32.67
C GLY A 133 0.15 -25.49 -31.45
N VAL A 134 -0.32 -25.21 -30.23
CA VAL A 134 0.28 -25.71 -29.00
C VAL A 134 -0.41 -27.03 -28.61
N PRO A 135 0.31 -28.03 -28.08
CA PRO A 135 -0.29 -29.25 -27.55
C PRO A 135 -1.32 -28.99 -26.42
N PRO A 136 -2.48 -29.70 -26.39
CA PRO A 136 -3.56 -29.53 -25.40
C PRO A 136 -3.11 -29.44 -23.94
N GLU A 137 -2.10 -30.21 -23.55
CA GLU A 137 -1.53 -30.26 -22.20
C GLU A 137 -0.91 -28.92 -21.73
N LEU A 138 -0.72 -27.96 -22.62
CA LEU A 138 -0.21 -26.63 -22.30
C LEU A 138 -1.31 -25.54 -22.29
N HIS A 139 -2.54 -25.83 -22.75
CA HIS A 139 -3.62 -24.83 -22.86
C HIS A 139 -4.30 -24.48 -21.55
N HIS A 140 -4.21 -25.34 -20.52
CA HIS A 140 -4.89 -25.13 -19.24
C HIS A 140 -3.97 -24.64 -18.12
N ARG A 141 -2.92 -23.91 -18.49
CA ARG A 141 -1.96 -23.39 -17.52
C ARG A 141 -2.38 -22.02 -17.00
N LEU A 142 -2.29 -21.87 -15.69
CA LEU A 142 -2.37 -20.58 -15.02
C LEU A 142 -0.99 -19.96 -14.93
N PHE A 143 -0.94 -18.70 -15.33
CA PHE A 143 0.22 -17.85 -15.27
C PHE A 143 -0.03 -16.71 -14.29
N ALA A 144 1.04 -16.23 -13.67
CA ALA A 144 1.00 -15.04 -12.85
C ALA A 144 2.10 -14.06 -13.28
N GLU A 145 1.74 -12.78 -13.36
CA GLU A 145 2.70 -11.68 -13.51
C GLU A 145 3.14 -11.23 -12.13
N PHE A 146 4.44 -11.05 -11.94
CA PHE A 146 5.02 -10.69 -10.65
C PHE A 146 5.76 -9.36 -10.70
N ARG A 147 5.71 -8.65 -9.57
CA ARG A 147 6.72 -7.66 -9.19
C ARG A 147 7.63 -8.33 -8.16
N TRP A 148 8.83 -8.69 -8.60
CA TRP A 148 9.81 -9.33 -7.74
C TRP A 148 10.31 -8.38 -6.67
N MET A 149 10.53 -8.94 -5.51
CA MET A 149 11.17 -8.27 -4.42
C MET A 149 12.63 -8.69 -4.35
N LYS A 150 13.49 -7.76 -3.94
CA LYS A 150 14.90 -8.04 -3.69
C LYS A 150 15.05 -8.37 -2.22
N GLU A 151 15.54 -9.56 -1.91
CA GLU A 151 15.93 -9.91 -0.55
C GLU A 151 17.13 -9.04 -0.16
N SER A 152 17.06 -8.45 1.02
CA SER A 152 18.17 -7.69 1.59
C SER A 152 19.09 -8.64 2.33
N GLU A 153 20.39 -8.54 2.07
CA GLU A 153 21.43 -9.20 2.85
C GLU A 153 21.66 -8.43 4.15
N PHE A 154 20.65 -8.34 5.02
CA PHE A 154 20.93 -7.96 6.40
C PHE A 154 21.50 -9.20 7.09
N LEU A 155 22.80 -9.16 7.37
CA LEU A 155 23.42 -10.15 8.25
C LEU A 155 22.76 -10.03 9.63
N PRO A 156 22.39 -11.13 10.29
CA PRO A 156 21.99 -11.06 11.69
C PRO A 156 23.11 -10.39 12.48
N VAL A 157 22.75 -9.41 13.29
CA VAL A 157 23.68 -8.79 14.23
C VAL A 157 24.21 -9.91 15.14
N GLU A 158 25.53 -9.98 15.29
CA GLU A 158 26.18 -10.97 16.15
C GLU A 158 25.59 -10.86 17.57
N GLY A 159 24.93 -11.92 18.05
CA GLY A 159 24.18 -11.91 19.31
C GLY A 159 22.65 -12.00 19.21
N ASP A 160 22.09 -12.24 18.01
CA ASP A 160 20.64 -12.37 17.81
C ASP A 160 19.99 -13.46 18.72
N PRO A 161 19.12 -13.09 19.68
CA PRO A 161 18.43 -14.04 20.57
C PRO A 161 17.50 -15.01 19.83
N TRP A 162 17.11 -14.69 18.59
CA TRP A 162 16.31 -15.58 17.74
C TRP A 162 17.10 -16.80 17.23
N HIS A 163 18.43 -16.77 17.28
CA HIS A 163 19.26 -17.89 16.86
C HIS A 163 19.14 -19.12 17.77
N GLN A 164 18.76 -18.91 19.04
CA GLN A 164 18.60 -19.98 20.03
C GLN A 164 17.17 -20.55 20.10
N LEU A 165 16.17 -19.77 19.68
CA LEU A 165 14.74 -20.10 19.86
C LEU A 165 14.08 -20.81 18.66
N MET A 166 14.79 -20.97 17.54
CA MET A 166 14.23 -21.54 16.31
C MET A 166 15.12 -22.67 15.79
N PRO A 167 14.57 -23.89 15.53
CA PRO A 167 15.34 -24.98 14.94
C PRO A 167 15.97 -24.54 13.61
N ARG A 168 17.22 -24.96 13.38
CA ARG A 168 18.13 -24.59 12.26
C ARG A 168 17.56 -24.66 10.82
N ALA A 169 16.31 -25.07 10.61
CA ALA A 169 15.65 -25.16 9.31
C ALA A 169 14.74 -23.96 8.95
N ALA A 170 14.52 -22.99 9.86
CA ALA A 170 13.62 -21.85 9.64
C ALA A 170 14.34 -20.53 9.28
N LEU A 171 15.62 -20.58 8.93
CA LEU A 171 16.47 -19.43 8.64
C LEU A 171 16.23 -18.89 7.22
N TYR A 172 15.18 -18.09 7.00
CA TYR A 172 15.16 -17.02 5.98
C TYR A 172 14.10 -15.98 6.39
N LYS A 173 14.51 -14.93 7.12
CA LYS A 173 13.69 -13.74 7.43
C LYS A 173 13.83 -12.77 6.25
N THR A 174 12.76 -12.62 5.47
CA THR A 174 12.72 -11.69 4.34
C THR A 174 12.25 -10.31 4.80
N LEU A 175 13.15 -9.31 4.81
CA LEU A 175 12.78 -7.90 4.85
C LEU A 175 12.60 -7.39 3.41
N LEU A 176 11.47 -6.74 3.15
CA LEU A 176 11.04 -6.33 1.81
C LEU A 176 10.91 -4.81 1.76
N TYR A 177 11.75 -4.14 0.96
CA TYR A 177 11.65 -2.68 0.75
C TYR A 177 11.29 -2.32 -0.71
N LEU A 178 10.61 -1.20 -0.87
CA LEU A 178 10.27 -0.60 -2.16
C LEU A 178 11.10 0.68 -2.35
N THR A 179 11.93 0.72 -3.40
CA THR A 179 12.81 1.86 -3.68
C THR A 179 12.07 2.99 -4.40
N ASN A 180 12.33 4.22 -3.96
CA ASN A 180 12.27 5.42 -4.81
C ASN A 180 13.12 6.50 -4.14
N SER A 181 14.10 7.06 -4.84
CA SER A 181 14.93 8.16 -4.34
C SER A 181 14.26 9.51 -4.58
N GLN A 182 14.46 10.42 -3.61
CA GLN A 182 14.06 11.84 -3.55
C GLN A 182 12.68 12.17 -2.93
N THR A 183 12.75 12.89 -1.81
CA THR A 183 11.75 13.12 -0.77
C THR A 183 10.92 14.39 -1.00
N VAL A 184 10.37 14.58 -2.19
CA VAL A 184 9.22 15.49 -2.31
C VAL A 184 7.98 14.71 -1.88
N ARG A 185 7.36 15.12 -0.77
CA ARG A 185 6.08 14.54 -0.33
C ARG A 185 5.01 14.90 -1.34
N HIS A 186 4.62 13.91 -2.14
CA HIS A 186 3.61 14.11 -3.14
C HIS A 186 2.24 13.79 -2.55
N VAL A 187 1.48 14.85 -2.26
CA VAL A 187 0.12 14.78 -1.74
C VAL A 187 -0.86 15.06 -2.87
N GLN A 188 -1.85 14.19 -3.05
CA GLN A 188 -2.91 14.40 -4.03
C GLN A 188 -4.29 14.15 -3.41
N PRO A 189 -5.26 15.05 -3.60
CA PRO A 189 -6.64 14.79 -3.20
C PRO A 189 -7.23 13.63 -4.01
N GLY A 190 -8.04 12.80 -3.36
CA GLY A 190 -8.88 11.81 -4.04
C GLY A 190 -10.20 12.43 -4.50
N PRO A 191 -11.22 11.60 -4.81
CA PRO A 191 -12.54 12.07 -5.17
C PRO A 191 -13.27 12.64 -3.94
N LEU A 192 -14.11 13.65 -4.18
CA LEU A 192 -14.95 14.27 -3.14
C LEU A 192 -16.01 13.31 -2.60
N ILE A 193 -16.40 13.52 -1.35
CA ILE A 193 -17.56 12.87 -0.71
C ILE A 193 -18.81 13.70 -1.04
N GLY A 194 -19.35 13.51 -2.24
CA GLY A 194 -20.46 14.29 -2.77
C GLY A 194 -20.00 15.52 -3.55
N ASN A 195 -20.95 16.31 -4.07
CA ASN A 195 -20.68 17.46 -4.93
C ASN A 195 -20.72 18.81 -4.19
N SER A 196 -20.90 18.80 -2.87
CA SER A 196 -21.05 20.02 -2.07
C SER A 196 -20.11 20.02 -0.87
N THR A 197 -19.83 21.21 -0.36
CA THR A 197 -19.14 21.37 0.92
C THR A 197 -20.00 20.80 2.06
N LYS A 198 -19.35 20.38 3.15
CA LYS A 198 -20.00 19.88 4.36
C LYS A 198 -19.53 20.68 5.56
N ARG A 199 -20.40 20.82 6.56
CA ARG A 199 -20.07 21.54 7.79
C ARG A 199 -18.98 20.79 8.56
N MET A 200 -17.94 21.52 8.98
CA MET A 200 -16.87 21.01 9.84
C MET A 200 -17.38 20.81 11.28
N ASN A 201 -16.82 19.85 12.01
CA ASN A 201 -17.13 19.66 13.42
C ASN A 201 -16.54 20.81 14.29
N ASN A 202 -16.93 20.91 15.55
CA ASN A 202 -16.52 22.01 16.44
C ASN A 202 -14.98 22.10 16.61
N GLY A 203 -14.32 20.96 16.84
CA GLY A 203 -12.87 20.90 17.03
C GLY A 203 -12.12 21.36 15.78
N THR A 204 -12.55 20.88 14.60
CA THR A 204 -12.00 21.30 13.31
C THR A 204 -12.18 22.78 13.05
N ARG A 205 -13.33 23.36 13.40
CA ARG A 205 -13.57 24.80 13.27
C ARG A 205 -12.65 25.63 14.16
N VAL A 206 -12.48 25.23 15.42
CA VAL A 206 -11.54 25.89 16.36
C VAL A 206 -10.12 25.83 15.80
N TYR A 207 -9.68 24.65 15.33
CA TYR A 207 -8.36 24.49 14.74
C TYR A 207 -8.16 25.38 13.50
N MET A 208 -9.12 25.38 12.57
CA MET A 208 -9.00 26.16 11.34
C MET A 208 -8.96 27.66 11.61
N ARG A 209 -9.72 28.16 12.60
CA ARG A 209 -9.61 29.55 13.07
C ARG A 209 -8.19 29.86 13.51
N ASP A 210 -7.62 29.03 14.39
CA ASP A 210 -6.30 29.25 14.97
C ASP A 210 -5.21 29.13 13.89
N TYR A 211 -5.35 28.17 12.98
CA TYR A 211 -4.48 28.00 11.83
C TYR A 211 -4.40 29.27 10.97
N TYR A 212 -5.55 29.85 10.57
CA TYR A 212 -5.55 31.05 9.75
C TYR A 212 -5.08 32.30 10.51
N ASN A 213 -5.42 32.44 11.80
CA ASN A 213 -4.91 33.53 12.63
C ASN A 213 -3.39 33.49 12.75
N ASN A 214 -2.82 32.29 12.98
CA ASN A 214 -1.37 32.10 13.05
C ASN A 214 -0.70 32.34 11.68
N ALA A 215 -1.37 31.97 10.58
CA ALA A 215 -0.87 32.24 9.23
C ALA A 215 -0.87 33.74 8.92
N ALA A 216 -1.96 34.45 9.22
CA ALA A 216 -2.09 35.89 9.03
C ALA A 216 -1.06 36.66 9.88
N SER A 217 -0.90 36.29 11.15
CA SER A 217 0.11 36.89 12.05
C SER A 217 1.53 36.71 11.51
N ARG A 218 1.91 35.51 11.04
CA ARG A 218 3.23 35.28 10.43
C ARG A 218 3.45 36.06 9.14
N ALA A 219 2.39 36.29 8.37
CA ALA A 219 2.43 37.11 7.15
C ALA A 219 2.41 38.62 7.45
N GLY A 220 2.26 39.04 8.71
CA GLY A 220 2.07 40.44 9.08
C GLY A 220 0.75 41.04 8.55
N ALA A 221 -0.23 40.19 8.20
CA ALA A 221 -1.51 40.63 7.69
C ALA A 221 -2.41 41.08 8.85
N PRO A 222 -3.04 42.27 8.79
CA PRO A 222 -3.93 42.78 9.83
C PRO A 222 -5.33 42.15 9.72
N VAL A 223 -5.40 40.81 9.70
CA VAL A 223 -6.64 40.06 9.54
C VAL A 223 -6.79 39.09 10.70
N THR A 224 -7.97 39.09 11.32
CA THR A 224 -8.35 38.13 12.36
C THR A 224 -9.59 37.36 11.93
N PHE A 225 -9.57 36.06 12.13
CA PHE A 225 -10.68 35.14 11.87
C PHE A 225 -11.38 34.77 13.18
N ARG A 226 -12.71 34.72 13.12
CA ARG A 226 -13.58 34.37 14.25
C ARG A 226 -14.59 33.29 13.89
N LEU A 227 -15.11 32.59 14.90
CA LEU A 227 -16.25 31.69 14.73
C LEU A 227 -17.58 32.47 14.78
N SER A 228 -18.62 31.95 14.13
CA SER A 228 -19.95 32.58 14.07
C SER A 228 -20.59 32.86 15.44
N LEU A 229 -20.33 31.99 16.41
CA LEU A 229 -20.88 32.08 17.76
C LEU A 229 -19.98 32.84 18.75
N GLN A 230 -18.86 33.41 18.29
CA GLN A 230 -17.92 34.12 19.16
C GLN A 230 -18.43 35.53 19.47
N THR A 231 -18.84 35.76 20.72
CA THR A 231 -19.49 37.01 21.17
C THR A 231 -18.52 38.18 21.35
N ASN A 232 -17.25 37.93 21.67
CA ASN A 232 -16.25 38.95 22.00
C ASN A 232 -15.22 39.15 20.88
N ALA A 233 -15.64 39.03 19.62
CA ALA A 233 -14.71 39.16 18.51
C ALA A 233 -14.53 40.62 18.08
N ALA A 234 -13.35 40.96 17.56
CA ALA A 234 -13.08 42.28 17.00
C ALA A 234 -14.09 42.63 15.89
N THR A 235 -14.44 43.91 15.78
CA THR A 235 -15.49 44.38 14.87
C THR A 235 -15.17 44.14 13.39
N ASP A 236 -13.88 44.09 13.05
CA ASP A 236 -13.33 43.86 11.72
C ASP A 236 -12.95 42.39 11.47
N ALA A 237 -13.19 41.48 12.42
CA ALA A 237 -12.82 40.09 12.28
C ALA A 237 -13.69 39.37 11.21
N ILE A 238 -13.00 38.70 10.28
CA ILE A 238 -13.59 37.92 9.21
C ILE A 238 -14.21 36.64 9.79
N LEU A 239 -15.43 36.33 9.35
CA LEU A 239 -16.09 35.09 9.75
C LEU A 239 -15.39 33.89 9.09
N LEU A 240 -14.99 32.91 9.89
CA LEU A 240 -14.50 31.63 9.41
C LEU A 240 -15.64 30.89 8.70
N THR A 241 -15.37 30.37 7.51
CA THR A 241 -16.29 29.51 6.80
C THR A 241 -16.51 28.22 7.60
N ASP A 242 -17.77 27.86 7.83
CA ASP A 242 -18.13 26.68 8.62
C ASP A 242 -18.01 25.37 7.80
N TYR A 243 -17.70 25.45 6.51
CA TYR A 243 -17.84 24.39 5.53
C TYR A 243 -16.52 24.07 4.81
N ALA A 244 -16.30 22.78 4.54
CA ALA A 244 -15.11 22.28 3.86
C ALA A 244 -15.46 21.25 2.78
N PHE A 245 -14.53 21.00 1.86
CA PHE A 245 -14.60 19.92 0.88
C PHE A 245 -13.97 18.65 1.47
N PHE A 246 -14.75 17.58 1.59
CA PHE A 246 -14.27 16.31 2.17
C PHE A 246 -13.96 15.30 1.08
N TYR A 247 -12.93 14.48 1.29
CA TYR A 247 -12.43 13.52 0.32
C TYR A 247 -12.59 12.07 0.79
N GLN A 248 -12.95 11.19 -0.14
CA GLN A 248 -13.07 9.75 0.14
C GLN A 248 -11.72 9.11 0.49
N HIS A 249 -10.64 9.69 -0.01
CA HIS A 249 -9.26 9.33 0.29
C HIS A 249 -8.33 10.45 -0.18
N ALA A 250 -7.06 10.37 0.19
CA ALA A 250 -5.97 11.12 -0.47
C ALA A 250 -4.77 10.21 -0.70
N LEU A 251 -3.91 10.59 -1.64
CA LEU A 251 -2.66 9.90 -1.93
C LEU A 251 -1.51 10.62 -1.22
N LEU A 252 -0.72 9.88 -0.45
CA LEU A 252 0.56 10.28 0.12
C LEU A 252 1.65 9.43 -0.52
N ASN A 253 2.54 10.04 -1.32
CA ASN A 253 3.61 9.35 -2.03
C ASN A 253 3.08 8.15 -2.87
N GLY A 254 1.90 8.35 -3.49
CA GLY A 254 1.20 7.34 -4.29
C GLY A 254 0.45 6.27 -3.47
N ARG A 255 0.53 6.29 -2.14
CA ARG A 255 -0.23 5.39 -1.27
C ARG A 255 -1.53 6.05 -0.82
N ARG A 256 -2.62 5.28 -0.82
CA ARG A 256 -3.95 5.81 -0.52
C ARG A 256 -4.24 5.72 0.97
N ILE A 257 -4.47 6.86 1.60
CA ILE A 257 -4.98 6.95 2.98
C ILE A 257 -6.50 7.11 2.90
N ILE A 258 -7.22 6.18 3.51
CA ILE A 258 -8.70 6.16 3.49
C ILE A 258 -9.17 6.44 4.92
N PRO A 259 -9.90 7.55 5.14
CA PRO A 259 -10.40 7.90 6.45
C PRO A 259 -11.45 6.89 6.94
N ILE A 260 -11.56 6.72 8.27
CA ILE A 260 -12.53 5.80 8.90
C ILE A 260 -13.96 6.16 8.50
N SER A 261 -14.30 7.45 8.44
CA SER A 261 -15.62 7.93 8.02
C SER A 261 -16.08 7.41 6.64
N SER A 262 -15.13 7.07 5.77
CA SER A 262 -15.40 6.53 4.42
C SER A 262 -15.27 5.00 4.34
N SER A 263 -14.79 4.34 5.39
CA SER A 263 -14.57 2.90 5.39
C SER A 263 -15.87 2.14 5.66
N ARG A 264 -16.53 1.67 4.59
CA ARG A 264 -17.76 0.84 4.66
C ARG A 264 -17.62 -0.45 5.47
N ARG A 265 -16.40 -0.86 5.87
CA ARG A 265 -16.15 -2.18 6.47
C ARG A 265 -15.31 -2.16 7.75
N GLN A 266 -15.14 -1.01 8.41
CA GLN A 266 -14.36 -0.90 9.66
C GLN A 266 -12.92 -1.46 9.59
N THR A 267 -12.38 -1.77 8.40
CA THR A 267 -10.99 -2.19 8.27
C THR A 267 -10.13 -0.93 8.35
N ALA A 268 -9.67 -0.59 9.56
CA ALA A 268 -8.82 0.57 9.87
C ALA A 268 -7.42 0.49 9.25
N ASN A 269 -7.08 -0.59 8.54
CA ASN A 269 -5.73 -0.87 8.03
C ASN A 269 -5.14 0.25 7.15
N SER A 270 -5.98 1.03 6.46
CA SER A 270 -5.53 2.17 5.63
C SER A 270 -5.70 3.54 6.30
N ALA A 271 -6.29 3.57 7.49
CA ALA A 271 -6.59 4.78 8.25
C ALA A 271 -5.57 5.05 9.35
N ILE A 272 -4.83 4.05 9.81
CA ILE A 272 -3.81 4.23 10.86
C ILE A 272 -2.52 4.73 10.22
N VAL A 273 -1.99 5.79 10.81
CA VAL A 273 -0.84 6.51 10.28
C VAL A 273 0.11 6.94 11.38
N LYS A 274 1.38 7.06 11.01
CA LYS A 274 2.43 7.71 11.78
C LYS A 274 2.53 9.17 11.34
N VAL A 275 2.53 10.08 12.30
CA VAL A 275 2.53 11.53 12.07
C VAL A 275 3.71 12.16 12.81
N ILE A 276 4.40 13.09 12.17
CA ILE A 276 5.45 13.90 12.80
C ILE A 276 5.04 15.36 12.63
N VAL A 277 4.68 16.00 13.73
CA VAL A 277 4.17 17.38 13.75
C VAL A 277 5.28 18.38 13.41
N THR A 278 6.43 18.21 14.06
CA THR A 278 7.64 19.01 13.86
C THR A 278 8.83 18.07 13.75
N GLU A 279 9.83 18.43 12.96
CA GLU A 279 11.06 17.67 12.85
C GLU A 279 11.73 17.50 14.22
N GLY A 280 12.14 16.27 14.55
CA GLY A 280 12.69 15.90 15.86
C GLY A 280 11.67 15.63 16.97
N ALA A 281 10.37 15.92 16.77
CA ALA A 281 9.34 15.56 17.73
C ALA A 281 9.06 14.04 17.72
N ALA A 282 8.64 13.50 18.87
CA ALA A 282 8.20 12.12 18.97
C ALA A 282 7.04 11.85 17.98
N PRO A 283 7.04 10.70 17.29
CA PRO A 283 5.97 10.37 16.36
C PRO A 283 4.65 10.16 17.11
N LEU A 284 3.55 10.62 16.51
CA LEU A 284 2.21 10.33 16.97
C LEU A 284 1.59 9.25 16.08
N TYR A 285 0.84 8.34 16.69
CA TYR A 285 0.12 7.27 16.00
C TYR A 285 -1.37 7.45 16.18
N GLY A 286 -2.11 7.43 15.08
CA GLY A 286 -3.52 7.72 15.13
C GLY A 286 -4.28 7.25 13.91
N GLU A 287 -5.59 7.23 14.07
CA GLU A 287 -6.53 6.97 13.00
C GLU A 287 -6.95 8.26 12.31
N VAL A 288 -6.94 8.26 10.98
CA VAL A 288 -7.50 9.35 10.18
C VAL A 288 -9.02 9.22 10.15
N LEU A 289 -9.71 10.18 10.76
CA LEU A 289 -11.18 10.23 10.82
C LEU A 289 -11.77 10.83 9.55
N ALA A 290 -11.16 11.88 9.03
CA ALA A 290 -11.60 12.60 7.83
C ALA A 290 -10.41 13.24 7.11
N ILE A 291 -10.57 13.48 5.81
CA ILE A 291 -9.62 14.23 4.99
C ILE A 291 -10.41 15.33 4.29
N PHE A 292 -9.94 16.58 4.37
CA PHE A 292 -10.67 17.72 3.81
C PHE A 292 -9.72 18.83 3.33
N SER A 293 -10.26 19.73 2.50
CA SER A 293 -9.66 21.02 2.18
C SER A 293 -10.64 22.12 2.58
N HIS A 294 -10.09 23.26 2.99
CA HIS A 294 -10.88 24.38 3.45
C HIS A 294 -10.37 25.66 2.78
N GLU A 295 -11.31 26.44 2.27
CA GLU A 295 -11.05 27.71 1.59
C GLU A 295 -11.61 28.84 2.45
N GLN A 296 -10.85 29.92 2.58
CA GLN A 296 -11.20 31.04 3.46
C GLN A 296 -10.96 32.39 2.80
N GLN A 297 -12.02 33.14 2.53
CA GLN A 297 -11.85 34.48 1.99
C GLN A 297 -10.94 35.34 2.88
N GLY A 298 -10.05 36.12 2.24
CA GLY A 298 -9.09 37.00 2.92
C GLY A 298 -7.75 36.35 3.27
N VAL A 299 -7.53 35.09 2.88
CA VAL A 299 -6.24 34.40 3.05
C VAL A 299 -5.50 34.33 1.70
N PRO A 300 -4.16 34.33 1.67
CA PRO A 300 -3.40 34.14 0.44
C PRO A 300 -3.68 32.81 -0.30
N PRO A 301 -3.69 32.79 -1.66
CA PRO A 301 -3.87 31.60 -2.51
C PRO A 301 -3.06 30.35 -2.11
N GLU A 302 -1.83 30.53 -1.67
CA GLU A 302 -0.92 29.45 -1.27
C GLU A 302 -1.41 28.65 -0.05
N LEU A 303 -2.35 29.18 0.72
CA LEU A 303 -2.96 28.49 1.87
C LEU A 303 -4.33 27.87 1.52
N HIS A 304 -4.90 28.15 0.34
CA HIS A 304 -6.27 27.75 -0.04
C HIS A 304 -6.45 26.30 -0.47
N HIS A 305 -5.37 25.57 -0.71
CA HIS A 305 -5.47 24.24 -1.31
C HIS A 305 -4.73 23.17 -0.51
N ARG A 306 -4.47 23.45 0.77
CA ARG A 306 -3.85 22.47 1.66
C ARG A 306 -4.88 21.42 2.08
N LEU A 307 -4.51 20.16 1.96
CA LEU A 307 -5.26 19.07 2.57
C LEU A 307 -4.95 19.02 4.07
N PHE A 308 -5.99 18.78 4.84
CA PHE A 308 -5.96 18.53 6.26
C PHE A 308 -6.52 17.13 6.55
N ALA A 309 -6.09 16.57 7.66
CA ALA A 309 -6.65 15.35 8.21
C ALA A 309 -7.12 15.59 9.65
N GLU A 310 -8.26 15.01 9.98
CA GLU A 310 -8.76 14.89 11.35
C GLU A 310 -8.26 13.56 11.93
N PHE A 311 -7.79 13.58 13.17
CA PHE A 311 -7.15 12.43 13.81
C PHE A 311 -7.84 12.03 15.11
N ARG A 312 -7.75 10.74 15.41
CA ARG A 312 -7.96 10.20 16.75
C ARG A 312 -6.71 9.45 17.17
N TRP A 313 -6.02 9.94 18.20
CA TRP A 313 -4.71 9.45 18.60
C TRP A 313 -4.82 8.21 19.47
N MET A 314 -4.06 7.17 19.12
CA MET A 314 -4.02 5.91 19.87
C MET A 314 -3.24 6.10 21.17
N LYS A 315 -3.66 5.46 22.26
CA LYS A 315 -2.94 5.50 23.54
C LYS A 315 -1.88 4.41 23.58
N GLU A 316 -0.62 4.80 23.71
CA GLU A 316 0.50 3.86 23.84
C GLU A 316 0.34 3.02 25.11
N SER A 317 0.66 1.73 24.99
CA SER A 317 0.55 0.77 26.09
C SER A 317 1.86 0.73 26.88
N GLU A 318 1.76 0.73 28.21
CA GLU A 318 2.90 0.45 29.09
C GLU A 318 3.27 -1.05 29.08
N PHE A 319 2.38 -1.91 28.59
CA PHE A 319 2.59 -3.34 28.48
C PHE A 319 3.26 -3.71 27.16
N LEU A 320 4.29 -4.55 27.26
CA LEU A 320 4.93 -5.21 26.13
C LEU A 320 4.32 -6.62 25.96
N PRO A 321 4.05 -7.06 24.72
CA PRO A 321 3.42 -8.36 24.48
C PRO A 321 4.36 -9.54 24.72
N VAL A 322 5.67 -9.30 24.78
CA VAL A 322 6.71 -10.31 25.01
C VAL A 322 7.74 -9.75 25.98
N GLU A 323 8.11 -10.54 26.98
CA GLU A 323 9.15 -10.18 27.95
C GLU A 323 10.48 -9.89 27.24
N GLY A 324 11.14 -8.80 27.65
CA GLY A 324 12.43 -8.38 27.09
C GLY A 324 12.37 -7.62 25.77
N ASP A 325 11.18 -7.37 25.20
CA ASP A 325 10.97 -6.66 23.93
C ASP A 325 11.97 -7.10 22.83
N PRO A 326 11.72 -8.24 22.16
CA PRO A 326 12.66 -8.76 21.18
C PRO A 326 12.75 -7.88 19.91
N TRP A 327 11.91 -6.85 19.79
CA TRP A 327 11.95 -5.87 18.70
C TRP A 327 12.81 -4.66 19.04
N HIS A 328 13.18 -4.44 20.31
CA HIS A 328 13.96 -3.30 20.76
C HIS A 328 15.28 -3.13 20.00
N GLN A 329 15.91 -4.25 19.62
CA GLN A 329 17.17 -4.24 18.86
C GLN A 329 17.01 -3.88 17.38
N PHE A 330 15.78 -3.87 16.86
CA PHE A 330 15.44 -3.68 15.46
C PHE A 330 14.59 -2.41 15.28
N HIS A 331 15.17 -1.25 15.62
CA HIS A 331 14.47 0.04 15.55
C HIS A 331 13.88 0.35 14.16
N GLU A 332 14.45 -0.23 13.10
CA GLU A 332 13.94 -0.12 11.73
C GLU A 332 12.54 -0.73 11.53
N LEU A 333 12.13 -1.67 12.38
CA LEU A 333 10.78 -2.26 12.32
C LEU A 333 9.71 -1.31 12.88
N ASP A 334 10.12 -0.33 13.70
CA ASP A 334 9.24 0.67 14.31
C ASP A 334 7.99 0.02 14.93
N VAL A 335 8.23 -0.99 15.79
CA VAL A 335 7.17 -1.75 16.44
C VAL A 335 6.69 -1.00 17.67
N ASN A 336 5.41 -0.64 17.69
CA ASN A 336 4.81 0.09 18.80
C ASN A 336 3.53 -0.63 19.27
N CYS A 337 3.30 -0.63 20.59
CA CYS A 337 2.16 -1.28 21.22
C CYS A 337 1.19 -0.26 21.79
N PHE A 338 -0.11 -0.46 21.55
CA PHE A 338 -1.17 0.45 21.98
C PHE A 338 -2.27 -0.32 22.69
N GLU A 339 -2.95 0.35 23.61
CA GLU A 339 -4.15 -0.19 24.24
C GLU A 339 -5.26 -0.40 23.19
N LEU A 340 -5.84 -1.60 23.15
CA LEU A 340 -6.82 -1.97 22.12
C LEU A 340 -8.06 -1.08 22.17
N ASN A 341 -8.34 -0.34 21.10
CA ASN A 341 -9.48 0.59 20.97
C ASN A 341 -9.52 1.71 22.03
N ILE A 342 -8.39 1.98 22.71
CA ILE A 342 -8.27 3.10 23.63
C ILE A 342 -7.49 4.22 22.93
N TYR A 343 -8.05 5.42 23.02
CA TYR A 343 -7.53 6.62 22.38
C TYR A 343 -7.27 7.66 23.45
N HIS A 344 -6.36 8.59 23.16
CA HIS A 344 -6.23 9.77 24.00
C HIS A 344 -7.59 10.49 24.08
N PRO A 345 -8.02 10.91 25.28
CA PRO A 345 -9.26 11.66 25.41
C PRO A 345 -9.19 12.92 24.54
N ASP A 346 -10.36 13.37 24.06
CA ASP A 346 -10.51 14.62 23.29
C ASP A 346 -10.18 15.84 24.17
N THR A 347 -8.92 16.00 24.54
CA THR A 347 -8.44 17.03 25.47
C THR A 347 -7.12 17.61 24.99
N SER A 348 -7.17 18.90 24.63
CA SER A 348 -6.17 19.98 24.54
C SER A 348 -4.68 19.76 24.24
N THR A 349 -4.08 18.58 24.47
CA THR A 349 -2.62 18.38 24.35
C THR A 349 -2.19 17.87 22.98
N LEU A 350 -3.02 17.06 22.31
CA LEU A 350 -2.72 16.54 20.98
C LEU A 350 -3.54 17.24 19.90
N PRO A 351 -2.93 17.58 18.74
CA PRO A 351 -3.61 18.31 17.68
C PRO A 351 -4.69 17.42 17.03
N TYR A 352 -5.94 17.83 17.12
CA TYR A 352 -7.07 17.11 16.52
C TYR A 352 -7.05 17.13 14.98
N VAL A 353 -6.52 18.22 14.41
CA VAL A 353 -6.35 18.40 12.97
C VAL A 353 -4.90 18.74 12.70
N LEU A 354 -4.35 18.19 11.63
CA LEU A 354 -3.06 18.58 11.10
C LEU A 354 -3.11 18.67 9.58
N PRO A 355 -2.18 19.44 8.97
CA PRO A 355 -1.92 19.29 7.56
C PRO A 355 -1.65 17.83 7.18
N PHE A 356 -2.21 17.40 6.05
CA PHE A 356 -2.11 16.03 5.58
C PHE A 356 -0.66 15.61 5.29
N ASP A 357 0.17 16.57 4.90
CA ASP A 357 1.61 16.38 4.68
C ASP A 357 2.42 16.20 5.97
N CYS A 358 1.84 16.33 7.17
CA CYS A 358 2.47 15.90 8.42
C CYS A 358 2.51 14.37 8.56
N ILE A 359 1.63 13.65 7.85
CA ILE A 359 1.61 12.19 7.83
C ILE A 359 2.91 11.68 7.20
N ARG A 360 3.66 10.83 7.92
CA ARG A 360 4.90 10.21 7.42
C ARG A 360 4.58 8.98 6.58
N CYS A 361 3.80 8.06 7.15
CA CYS A 361 3.45 6.82 6.47
C CYS A 361 2.18 6.20 7.04
N GLN A 362 1.68 5.20 6.34
CA GLN A 362 0.68 4.27 6.86
C GLN A 362 1.32 3.27 7.79
N VAL A 363 0.54 2.77 8.73
CA VAL A 363 0.98 1.83 9.75
C VAL A 363 0.18 0.55 9.59
N ALA A 364 0.87 -0.59 9.55
CA ALA A 364 0.23 -1.89 9.63
C ALA A 364 -0.09 -2.20 11.09
N ARG A 365 -1.20 -2.91 11.32
CA ARG A 365 -1.70 -3.25 12.66
C ARG A 365 -2.03 -4.74 12.74
N GLY A 366 -1.59 -5.36 13.83
CA GLY A 366 -2.10 -6.63 14.36
C GLY A 366 -2.82 -6.42 15.69
N VAL A 367 -3.57 -7.43 16.11
CA VAL A 367 -4.14 -7.52 17.46
C VAL A 367 -3.43 -8.67 18.17
N VAL A 368 -2.96 -8.42 19.39
CA VAL A 368 -2.39 -9.43 20.27
C VAL A 368 -3.43 -9.73 21.34
N GLU A 369 -4.13 -10.86 21.19
CA GLU A 369 -5.20 -11.28 22.11
C GLU A 369 -4.67 -12.08 23.30
N THR A 370 -3.38 -12.46 23.29
CA THR A 370 -2.76 -13.28 24.34
C THR A 370 -2.27 -12.46 25.54
N THR A 371 -2.32 -11.13 25.47
CA THR A 371 -2.01 -10.23 26.58
C THR A 371 -3.30 -9.87 27.33
N ASP A 372 -3.19 -9.54 28.61
CA ASP A 372 -4.28 -9.00 29.41
C ASP A 372 -3.87 -7.62 29.98
N PRO A 373 -4.39 -6.51 29.44
CA PRO A 373 -5.41 -6.44 28.39
C PRO A 373 -4.87 -6.77 26.97
N PRO A 374 -5.75 -7.10 26.01
CA PRO A 374 -5.37 -7.24 24.60
C PRO A 374 -4.79 -5.93 24.05
N LEU A 375 -3.81 -6.03 23.14
CA LEU A 375 -3.09 -4.89 22.59
C LEU A 375 -3.20 -4.79 21.07
N TRP A 376 -3.05 -3.58 20.56
CA TRP A 376 -2.63 -3.36 19.19
C TRP A 376 -1.11 -3.41 19.10
N ILE A 377 -0.59 -4.20 18.18
CA ILE A 377 0.80 -4.15 17.76
C ILE A 377 0.85 -3.51 16.38
N THR A 378 1.76 -2.57 16.18
CA THR A 378 1.87 -1.84 14.92
C THR A 378 3.28 -1.85 14.39
N THR A 379 3.42 -1.65 13.08
CA THR A 379 4.72 -1.43 12.43
C THR A 379 4.55 -0.41 11.31
N SER A 380 5.47 0.55 11.24
CA SER A 380 5.43 1.58 10.21
C SER A 380 5.79 1.04 8.84
N LEU A 381 5.01 1.42 7.84
CA LEU A 381 5.30 1.06 6.44
C LEU A 381 6.18 2.12 5.76
N GLU A 382 6.96 2.88 6.52
CA GLU A 382 7.79 3.97 6.00
C GLU A 382 8.74 3.45 4.91
N ARG A 383 8.91 4.25 3.85
CA ARG A 383 9.96 3.93 2.86
C ARG A 383 11.26 4.45 3.43
N HIS A 384 12.17 3.54 3.78
CA HIS A 384 13.52 3.96 4.14
C HIS A 384 14.17 4.67 2.94
N PRO A 385 14.77 5.86 3.15
CA PRO A 385 15.65 6.43 2.15
C PRO A 385 16.72 5.39 1.84
N SER A 386 16.95 5.12 0.56
CA SER A 386 18.09 4.30 0.14
C SER A 386 19.37 4.89 0.74
N LEU A 387 20.10 4.09 1.53
CA LEU A 387 21.51 4.33 1.82
C LEU A 387 22.33 4.27 0.52
#